data_AF-A0A1H1RI22-F1
#
_entry.id   AF-A0A1H1RI22-F1
#
_cell.length_a   1.000
_cell.length_b   1.000
_cell.length_c   1.000
_cell.angle_alpha   90.00
_cell.angle_beta   90.00
_cell.angle_gamma   90.00
#
_symmetry.space_group_name_H-M   'P 1'
#
loop_
_entity.id
_entity.type
_entity.pdbx_description
1 polymer ?
#
loop_
_entity_poly.entity_id
_entity_poly.type
_entity_poly.pdbx_seq_one_letter_code
_entity_poly.pdbx_strand_id
1 'polypeptide(L)' 'MAQRLQPWRSGDGERLWLSMLIDTMEKISCREVRATPCDRVVLSAVRAQLARPVSPYPYWRQHRTSDFSLRN' A
#
# COMPACT_ATOMS: atom_id res chain seq x y z
N MET A 1 -12.98 -15.57 -0.21
CA MET A 1 -11.98 -16.16 0.71
C MET A 1 -11.01 -15.06 1.16
N ALA A 2 -10.18 -15.30 2.17
CA ALA A 2 -9.17 -14.37 2.71
C ALA A 2 -9.69 -13.04 3.31
N GLN A 3 -10.20 -13.10 4.55
CA GLN A 3 -10.09 -12.01 5.52
C GLN A 3 -9.39 -12.52 6.79
N ARG A 4 -8.16 -13.04 6.62
CA ARG A 4 -7.28 -13.36 7.76
C ARG A 4 -6.78 -12.03 8.33
N LEU A 5 -7.55 -11.44 9.24
CA LEU A 5 -7.19 -10.21 9.93
C LEU A 5 -5.78 -10.37 10.53
N GLN A 6 -4.94 -9.40 10.18
CA GLN A 6 -3.50 -9.55 10.21
C GLN A 6 -2.99 -9.44 11.67
N PRO A 7 -2.38 -10.49 12.27
CA PRO A 7 -2.17 -10.58 13.73
C PRO A 7 -1.35 -9.46 14.38
N TRP A 8 -0.51 -8.80 13.58
CA TRP A 8 0.32 -7.65 13.94
C TRP A 8 -0.44 -6.32 14.17
N ARG A 9 -1.76 -6.37 14.45
CA ARG A 9 -2.55 -5.25 15.02
C ARG A 9 -2.97 -5.50 16.48
N SER A 10 -2.15 -6.23 17.22
CA SER A 10 -2.19 -6.31 18.68
C SER A 10 -0.83 -5.84 19.19
N GLY A 11 -0.79 -5.09 20.29
CA GLY A 11 0.36 -4.21 20.63
C GLY A 11 1.75 -4.88 20.65
N ASP A 12 1.86 -6.13 21.10
CA ASP A 12 3.14 -6.87 21.05
C ASP A 12 3.48 -7.37 19.63
N GLY A 13 2.46 -7.70 18.84
CA GLY A 13 2.58 -8.03 17.42
C GLY A 13 2.97 -6.81 16.57
N GLU A 14 2.53 -5.60 16.93
CA GLU A 14 2.95 -4.35 16.29
C GLU A 14 4.45 -4.11 16.48
N ARG A 15 4.97 -4.32 17.69
CA ARG A 15 6.42 -4.24 17.99
C ARG A 15 7.22 -5.31 17.26
N LEU A 16 6.76 -6.56 17.28
CA LEU A 16 7.42 -7.67 16.57
C LEU A 16 7.48 -7.42 15.05
N TRP A 17 6.38 -6.91 14.47
CA TRP A 17 6.32 -6.53 13.06
C TRP A 17 7.23 -5.35 12.73
N LEU A 18 7.28 -4.32 13.58
CA LEU A 18 8.17 -3.17 13.38
C LEU A 18 9.65 -3.60 13.39
N SER A 19 10.06 -4.43 14.35
CA SER A 19 11.42 -4.97 14.41
C SER A 19 11.75 -5.83 13.18
N MET A 20 10.82 -6.68 12.72
CA MET A 20 10.99 -7.50 11.51
C MET A 20 11.10 -6.63 10.24
N LEU A 21 10.33 -5.53 10.17
CA LEU A 21 10.41 -4.56 9.07
C LEU A 21 11.76 -3.83 9.07
N ILE A 22 12.24 -3.40 10.23
CA ILE A 22 13.55 -2.72 10.36
C ILE A 22 14.70 -3.66 9.96
N ASP A 23 14.74 -4.88 10.49
CA ASP A 23 15.72 -5.91 10.13
C ASP A 23 15.72 -6.21 8.61
N THR A 24 14.53 -6.29 8.00
CA THR A 24 14.38 -6.46 6.55
C THR A 24 14.90 -5.24 5.79
N MET A 25 14.56 -4.03 6.23
CA MET A 25 14.99 -2.77 5.62
C MET A 25 16.51 -2.55 5.72
N GLU A 26 17.14 -2.99 6.80
CA GLU A 26 18.60 -2.95 6.98
C GLU A 26 19.29 -3.93 6.02
N LYS A 27 18.81 -5.17 5.94
CA LYS A 27 19.34 -6.20 5.02
C LYS A 27 19.29 -5.78 3.55
N ILE A 28 18.16 -5.22 3.08
CA ILE A 28 18.06 -4.67 1.70
C ILE A 28 18.75 -3.31 1.52
N SER A 29 19.22 -2.69 2.61
CA SER A 29 20.07 -1.51 2.56
C SER A 29 21.55 -1.82 2.42
N CYS A 30 21.95 -3.08 2.60
CA CYS A 30 23.31 -3.53 2.33
C CYS A 30 23.72 -3.24 0.87
N ARG A 31 24.90 -2.63 0.71
CA ARG A 31 25.40 -2.13 -0.59
C ARG A 31 25.60 -3.24 -1.62
N GLU A 32 25.88 -4.46 -1.16
CA GLU A 32 26.09 -5.65 -2.01
C GLU A 32 24.80 -6.11 -2.68
N VAL A 33 23.69 -6.17 -1.92
CA VAL A 33 22.34 -6.43 -2.48
C VAL A 33 22.00 -5.37 -3.53
N ARG A 34 22.27 -4.10 -3.23
CA ARG A 34 22.05 -2.96 -4.14
C ARG A 34 23.02 -2.89 -5.34
N ALA A 35 24.09 -3.68 -5.35
CA ALA A 35 25.00 -3.81 -6.50
C ALA A 35 24.50 -4.81 -7.54
N THR A 36 23.54 -5.66 -7.17
CA THR A 36 22.88 -6.59 -8.11
C THR A 36 22.08 -5.80 -9.15
N PRO A 37 22.32 -5.98 -10.46
CA PRO A 37 21.60 -5.24 -11.48
C PRO A 37 20.14 -5.73 -11.59
N CYS A 38 19.19 -4.89 -11.22
CA CYS A 38 17.77 -5.14 -11.46
C CYS A 38 17.47 -5.26 -12.96
N ASP A 39 16.55 -6.18 -13.31
CA ASP A 39 16.00 -6.26 -14.67
C ASP A 39 15.40 -4.92 -15.10
N ARG A 40 15.87 -4.40 -16.23
CA ARG A 40 15.48 -3.08 -16.78
C ARG A 40 14.03 -3.05 -17.26
N VAL A 41 13.48 -4.17 -17.71
CA VAL A 41 12.09 -4.33 -18.15
C VAL A 41 11.16 -4.35 -16.95
N VAL A 42 11.53 -5.09 -15.90
CA VAL A 42 10.77 -5.08 -14.63
C VAL A 42 10.81 -3.69 -13.99
N LEU A 43 11.99 -3.05 -13.96
CA LEU A 43 12.15 -1.70 -13.41
C LEU A 43 11.36 -0.63 -14.21
N SER A 44 11.29 -0.74 -15.54
CA SER A 44 10.49 0.19 -16.36
C SER A 44 8.98 -0.04 -16.16
N ALA A 45 8.53 -1.30 -16.07
CA ALA A 45 7.14 -1.63 -15.79
C ALA A 45 6.69 -1.16 -14.39
N VAL A 46 7.52 -1.35 -13.35
CA VAL A 46 7.24 -0.84 -12.00
C VAL A 46 7.21 0.69 -11.96
N ARG A 47 8.15 1.38 -12.63
CA ARG A 47 8.12 2.84 -12.77
C ARG A 47 6.86 3.33 -13.48
N ALA A 48 6.45 2.66 -14.56
CA ALA A 48 5.22 3.00 -15.29
C ALA A 48 3.97 2.78 -14.42
N GLN A 49 3.93 1.76 -13.56
CA GLN A 49 2.85 1.54 -12.60
C GLN A 49 2.81 2.62 -11.50
N LEU A 50 3.96 2.97 -10.92
CA LEU A 50 4.08 4.00 -9.88
C LEU A 50 3.81 5.42 -10.40
N ALA A 51 4.05 5.68 -11.69
CA ALA A 51 3.73 6.94 -12.35
C ALA A 51 2.23 7.09 -12.69
N ARG A 52 1.40 6.06 -12.50
CA ARG A 52 -0.05 6.19 -12.65
C ARG A 52 -0.60 7.07 -11.52
N PRO A 53 -1.44 8.08 -11.79
CA PRO A 53 -2.10 8.81 -10.72
C PRO A 53 -2.93 7.84 -9.87
N VAL A 54 -2.76 7.92 -8.54
CA VAL A 54 -3.64 7.20 -7.60
C VAL A 54 -5.06 7.68 -7.85
N SER A 55 -5.97 6.75 -8.14
CA SER A 55 -7.32 7.08 -8.62
C SER A 55 -8.07 7.98 -7.65
N PRO A 56 -8.47 9.21 -8.06
CA PRO A 56 -9.17 10.11 -7.16
C PRO A 56 -10.64 9.65 -6.92
N TYR A 57 -10.87 9.09 -5.74
CA TYR A 57 -12.11 9.25 -4.94
C TYR A 57 -13.40 8.38 -5.17
N PRO A 58 -13.38 7.04 -5.34
CA PRO A 58 -14.61 6.24 -5.45
C PRO A 58 -15.00 5.42 -4.18
N TYR A 59 -15.19 6.05 -3.01
CA TYR A 59 -15.99 5.42 -1.93
C TYR A 59 -17.00 6.32 -1.19
N TRP A 60 -17.24 7.57 -1.62
CA TRP A 60 -18.32 8.41 -1.06
C TRP A 60 -19.29 9.03 -2.07
N ARG A 61 -19.04 8.95 -3.39
CA ARG A 61 -20.02 9.29 -4.45
C ARG A 61 -21.11 8.21 -4.62
N GLN A 62 -21.54 7.62 -3.49
CA GLN A 62 -22.71 6.75 -3.37
C GLN A 62 -23.69 7.23 -2.29
N HIS A 63 -23.44 8.39 -1.65
CA HIS A 63 -24.54 9.21 -1.17
C HIS A 63 -25.35 9.69 -2.38
N ARG A 64 -26.30 8.83 -2.76
CA ARG A 64 -27.48 9.09 -3.57
C ARG A 64 -27.96 10.52 -3.32
N THR A 65 -28.21 11.26 -4.40
CA THR A 65 -29.02 12.48 -4.35
C THR A 65 -30.37 12.13 -3.76
N SER A 66 -30.52 12.37 -2.46
CA SER A 66 -31.80 12.28 -1.77
C SER A 66 -32.60 13.50 -2.17
N ASP A 67 -33.71 13.29 -2.89
CA ASP A 67 -34.64 14.34 -3.28
C ASP A 67 -35.27 15.01 -2.06
N PHE A 68 -34.55 15.99 -1.50
CA PHE A 68 -35.15 17.03 -0.69
C PHE A 68 -35.97 17.94 -1.61
N SER A 69 -37.14 17.43 -1.96
CA SER A 69 -38.24 18.17 -2.56
C SER A 69 -38.48 19.41 -1.71
N LEU A 70 -38.06 20.57 -2.22
CA LEU A 70 -38.42 21.86 -1.69
C LEU A 70 -39.91 22.07 -1.95
N ARG A 71 -40.73 21.61 -1.00
CA ARG A 71 -42.15 21.96 -0.94
C ARG A 71 -42.27 23.45 -0.64
N ASN A 72 -42.80 24.19 -1.60
CA ASN A 72 -43.42 25.49 -1.44
C ASN A 72 -44.69 25.51 -2.30
#